data_AF-A0A3D0N625-F1
#
_entry.id   AF-A0A3D0N625-F1
#
_cell.length_a   1.000
_cell.length_b   1.000
_cell.length_c   1.000
_cell.angle_alpha   90.00
_cell.angle_beta   90.00
_cell.angle_gamma   90.00
#
_symmetry.space_group_name_H-M   'P 1'
#
loop_
_entity.id
_entity.type
_entity.pdbx_description
1 polymer ?
#
loop_
_entity_poly.entity_id
_entity_poly.type
_entity_poly.pdbx_seq_one_letter_code
_entity_poly.pdbx_strand_id
1 'polypeptide(L)'
;MRTPQSIGFVPGQMGVLKFMAHLPNFIKLYTRLFADKRVSSFAKGILLAGIGYLIVPVDAIADIMVPLGFADDISVLAGALWLFVRLCPRRVVEEHVEIIDAGG
;
A
#
# COMPACT_ATOMS: atom_id res chain seq x y z
N MET A 1 8.71 49.01 18.33
CA MET A 1 9.60 48.03 17.67
C MET A 1 9.03 46.65 17.92
N ARG A 2 8.47 45.98 16.90
CA ARG A 2 7.98 44.59 16.99
C ARG A 2 8.96 43.70 16.22
N THR A 3 9.52 42.72 16.90
CA THR A 3 10.47 41.73 16.37
C THR A 3 9.85 40.87 15.26
N PRO A 4 10.63 40.45 14.25
CA PRO A 4 10.15 39.54 13.21
C PRO A 4 9.87 38.17 13.80
N GLN A 5 8.72 37.59 13.44
CA GLN A 5 8.40 36.21 13.78
C GLN A 5 9.37 35.30 13.03
N SER A 6 10.15 34.51 13.77
CA SER A 6 10.91 33.41 13.19
C SER A 6 9.91 32.47 12.53
N ILE A 7 9.90 32.40 11.20
CA ILE A 7 9.25 31.34 10.46
C ILE A 7 9.94 30.05 10.93
N GLY A 8 9.27 29.36 11.84
CA GLY A 8 9.68 28.05 12.33
C GLY A 8 9.55 27.06 11.19
N PHE A 9 10.58 26.95 10.36
CA PHE A 9 10.78 25.77 9.54
C PHE A 9 11.13 24.63 10.52
N VAL A 10 10.18 23.70 10.71
CA VAL A 10 10.38 22.48 11.51
C VAL A 10 10.62 21.33 10.53
N PRO A 11 11.88 21.02 10.15
CA PRO A 11 12.19 19.83 9.38
C PRO A 11 11.92 18.61 10.29
N GLY A 12 10.84 17.89 9.98
CA GLY A 12 10.26 16.84 10.81
C GLY A 12 8.73 16.78 10.76
N GLN A 13 8.06 17.83 10.29
CA GLN A 13 6.59 17.86 10.11
C GLN A 13 6.07 17.30 8.77
N MET A 14 6.84 16.45 8.08
CA MET A 14 6.24 15.44 7.19
C MET A 14 5.86 14.24 8.08
N GLY A 15 5.00 14.53 9.06
CA GLY A 15 4.72 13.60 10.14
C GLY A 15 3.94 12.41 9.63
N VAL A 16 4.23 11.26 10.22
CA VAL A 16 3.45 10.02 10.16
C VAL A 16 1.94 10.30 10.15
N LEU A 17 1.46 11.38 10.78
CA LEU A 17 0.09 11.91 10.67
C LEU A 17 -0.44 12.08 9.23
N LYS A 18 0.31 12.70 8.32
CA LYS A 18 -0.13 12.84 6.92
C LYS A 18 -0.20 11.47 6.24
N PHE A 19 0.79 10.62 6.49
CA PHE A 19 0.80 9.25 5.96
C PHE A 19 -0.41 8.44 6.49
N MET A 20 -0.72 8.55 7.78
CA MET A 20 -1.89 7.96 8.42
C MET A 20 -3.20 8.51 7.87
N ALA A 21 -3.26 9.81 7.54
CA ALA A 21 -4.43 10.41 6.89
C ALA A 21 -4.65 9.90 5.46
N HIS A 22 -3.58 9.50 4.75
CA HIS A 22 -3.67 8.89 3.41
C HIS A 22 -3.91 7.37 3.43
N LEU A 23 -3.59 6.69 4.53
CA LEU A 23 -3.77 5.25 4.69
C LEU A 23 -5.19 4.74 4.35
N PRO A 24 -6.29 5.36 4.83
CA PRO A 24 -7.64 4.92 4.46
C PRO A 24 -7.92 5.05 2.96
N ASN A 25 -7.36 6.06 2.29
CA ASN A 25 -7.52 6.24 0.85
C ASN A 25 -6.81 5.14 0.05
N PHE A 26 -5.62 4.72 0.48
CA PHE A 26 -4.95 3.57 -0.11
C PHE A 26 -5.76 2.30 0.05
N ILE A 27 -6.25 2.00 1.26
CA ILE A 27 -7.08 0.81 1.51
C ILE A 27 -8.34 0.83 0.63
N LYS A 28 -9.03 1.98 0.53
CA LYS A 28 -10.17 2.16 -0.37
C LYS A 28 -9.79 1.90 -1.84
N LEU A 29 -8.63 2.39 -2.29
CA LEU A 29 -8.17 2.21 -3.67
C LEU A 29 -7.94 0.73 -3.99
N TYR A 30 -7.19 0.01 -3.15
CA TYR A 30 -6.92 -1.41 -3.36
C TYR A 30 -8.20 -2.25 -3.32
N THR A 31 -9.11 -1.98 -2.38
CA THR A 31 -10.39 -2.71 -2.29
C THR A 31 -11.30 -2.44 -3.50
N ARG A 32 -11.37 -1.19 -3.98
CA ARG A 32 -12.13 -0.84 -5.20
C ARG A 32 -11.54 -1.46 -6.45
N LEU A 33 -10.23 -1.39 -6.63
CA LEU A 33 -9.54 -2.04 -7.75
C LEU A 33 -9.74 -3.56 -7.72
N PHE A 34 -9.66 -4.17 -6.55
CA PHE A 34 -9.89 -5.60 -6.41
C PHE A 34 -11.33 -6.00 -6.75
N ALA A 35 -12.32 -5.17 -6.40
CA ALA A 35 -13.72 -5.40 -6.75
C ALA A 35 -14.05 -5.12 -8.23
N ASP A 36 -13.27 -4.26 -8.90
CA ASP A 36 -13.53 -3.86 -10.28
C ASP A 36 -13.39 -5.05 -11.26
N LYS A 37 -14.39 -5.24 -12.13
CA LYS A 37 -14.41 -6.31 -13.14
C LYS A 37 -13.40 -6.09 -14.28
N ARG A 38 -12.96 -4.85 -14.50
CA ARG A 38 -11.97 -4.48 -15.52
C ARG A 38 -10.55 -4.88 -15.12
N VAL A 39 -10.32 -5.14 -13.83
CA VAL A 39 -9.03 -5.66 -13.34
C VAL A 39 -8.94 -7.15 -13.63
N SER A 40 -7.85 -7.57 -14.25
CA SER A 40 -7.64 -8.96 -14.64
C SER A 40 -7.61 -9.89 -13.42
N SER A 41 -8.15 -11.10 -13.57
CA SER A 41 -8.09 -12.13 -12.51
C SER A 41 -6.65 -12.49 -12.13
N PHE A 42 -5.70 -12.32 -13.07
CA PHE A 42 -4.27 -12.51 -12.82
C PHE A 42 -3.70 -11.48 -11.83
N ALA A 43 -4.01 -10.19 -12.01
CA ALA A 43 -3.61 -9.16 -11.06
C ALA A 43 -4.17 -9.45 -9.67
N LYS A 44 -5.47 -9.78 -9.58
CA LYS A 44 -6.13 -10.17 -8.32
C LYS A 44 -5.46 -11.39 -7.68
N GLY A 45 -5.08 -12.38 -8.50
CA GLY A 45 -4.33 -13.56 -8.07
C GLY A 45 -2.98 -13.22 -7.44
N ILE A 46 -2.23 -12.26 -8.01
CA ILE A 46 -0.95 -11.79 -7.42
C ILE A 46 -1.16 -11.11 -6.08
N LEU A 47 -2.19 -10.26 -5.96
CA LEU A 47 -2.50 -9.62 -4.68
C LEU A 47 -2.89 -10.67 -3.62
N LEU A 48 -3.75 -11.62 -3.99
CA LEU A 48 -4.13 -12.74 -3.13
C LEU A 48 -2.95 -13.65 -2.80
N ALA A 49 -2.00 -13.84 -3.71
CA ALA A 49 -0.79 -14.62 -3.47
C ALA A 49 0.15 -13.91 -2.50
N GLY A 50 0.32 -12.58 -2.61
CA GLY A 50 1.12 -11.80 -1.66
C GLY A 50 0.50 -11.74 -0.26
N ILE A 51 -0.82 -11.58 -0.17
CA ILE A 51 -1.53 -11.67 1.12
C ILE A 51 -1.51 -13.12 1.64
N GLY A 52 -1.70 -14.08 0.75
CA GLY A 52 -1.63 -15.51 1.05
C GLY A 52 -0.25 -15.90 1.56
N TYR A 53 0.83 -15.33 1.04
CA TYR A 53 2.19 -15.59 1.54
C TYR A 53 2.33 -15.21 3.02
N LEU A 54 1.70 -14.11 3.47
CA LEU A 54 1.69 -13.74 4.90
C LEU A 54 0.86 -14.68 5.79
N ILE A 55 -0.13 -15.37 5.22
CA ILE A 55 -1.12 -16.17 5.97
C ILE A 55 -0.81 -17.66 5.88
N VAL A 56 -0.29 -18.11 4.74
CA VAL A 56 0.12 -19.49 4.51
C VAL A 56 1.39 -19.69 5.32
N PRO A 57 1.41 -20.70 6.21
CA PRO A 57 2.59 -21.05 6.97
C PRO A 57 3.60 -21.79 6.07
N VAL A 58 4.01 -21.19 4.95
CA VAL A 58 5.16 -21.69 4.19
C VAL A 58 6.43 -21.50 5.05
N ASP A 59 6.46 -20.48 5.90
CA ASP A 59 7.49 -20.28 6.92
C ASP A 59 7.38 -21.19 8.15
N ALA A 60 6.25 -21.86 8.43
CA ALA A 60 6.22 -22.79 9.56
C ALA A 60 7.13 -24.02 9.35
N ILE A 61 7.57 -24.28 8.11
CA ILE A 61 8.56 -25.32 7.79
C ILE A 61 9.99 -24.77 7.86
N ALA A 62 10.21 -23.48 7.58
CA ALA A 62 11.52 -22.83 7.56
C ALA A 62 11.94 -22.22 8.92
N ASP A 63 10.97 -21.87 9.79
CA ASP A 63 11.15 -21.23 11.10
C ASP A 63 11.89 -22.10 12.14
N ILE A 64 12.12 -23.38 11.87
CA ILE A 64 13.04 -24.20 12.68
C ILE A 64 14.51 -23.74 12.49
N MET A 65 14.84 -22.99 11.44
CA MET A 65 16.23 -22.83 11.00
C MET A 65 16.81 -21.40 10.94
N VAL A 66 16.06 -20.30 10.77
CA VAL A 66 16.67 -18.97 10.53
C VAL A 66 15.82 -17.77 11.04
N PRO A 67 16.37 -16.84 11.86
CA PRO A 67 15.64 -15.67 12.39
C PRO A 67 15.54 -14.44 11.44
N LEU A 68 15.75 -14.61 10.13
CA LEU A 68 15.81 -13.50 9.14
C LEU A 68 14.52 -13.30 8.31
N GLY A 69 13.45 -14.08 8.53
CA GLY A 69 12.25 -14.15 7.67
C GLY A 69 11.44 -12.86 7.52
N PHE A 70 11.32 -12.03 8.57
CA PHE A 70 10.40 -10.88 8.58
C PHE A 70 10.66 -9.79 7.51
N ALA A 71 11.91 -9.60 7.10
CA ALA A 71 12.25 -8.61 6.08
C ALA A 71 11.83 -9.08 4.67
N ASP A 72 11.85 -10.39 4.44
CA ASP A 72 11.44 -11.00 3.18
C ASP A 72 9.92 -10.88 3.01
N ASP A 73 9.14 -11.17 4.05
CA ASP A 73 7.67 -11.07 4.04
C ASP A 73 7.15 -9.68 3.64
N ILE A 74 7.74 -8.63 4.24
CA ILE A 74 7.37 -7.25 3.93
C ILE A 74 7.75 -6.90 2.48
N SER A 75 8.89 -7.39 2.01
CA SER A 75 9.36 -7.17 0.65
C SER A 75 8.47 -7.88 -0.39
N VAL A 76 8.05 -9.11 -0.09
CA VAL A 76 7.12 -9.89 -0.91
C VAL A 76 5.74 -9.22 -0.96
N LEU A 77 5.20 -8.79 0.18
CA LEU A 77 3.93 -8.07 0.23
C LEU A 77 4.00 -6.75 -0.55
N ALA A 78 5.04 -5.95 -0.32
CA ALA A 78 5.24 -4.70 -1.02
C ALA A 78 5.39 -4.90 -2.54
N GLY A 79 6.12 -5.93 -2.96
CA GLY A 79 6.25 -6.33 -4.35
C GLY A 79 4.93 -6.77 -4.98
N ALA A 80 4.12 -7.55 -4.26
CA ALA A 80 2.81 -7.99 -4.73
C ALA A 80 1.83 -6.82 -4.89
N LEU A 81 1.80 -5.89 -3.92
CA LEU A 81 0.99 -4.66 -4.00
C LEU A 81 1.43 -3.80 -5.19
N TRP A 82 2.74 -3.61 -5.37
CA TRP A 82 3.28 -2.85 -6.49
C TRP A 82 2.93 -3.48 -7.84
N LEU A 83 3.08 -4.80 -7.96
CA LEU A 83 2.79 -5.54 -9.18
C LEU A 83 1.29 -5.55 -9.48
N PHE A 84 0.45 -5.67 -8.47
CA PHE A 84 -1.01 -5.56 -8.60
C PHE A 84 -1.40 -4.23 -9.26
N VAL A 85 -0.96 -3.10 -8.71
CA VAL A 85 -1.28 -1.77 -9.27
C VAL A 85 -0.72 -1.62 -10.68
N ARG A 86 0.48 -2.17 -10.95
CA ARG A 86 1.11 -2.10 -12.27
C ARG A 86 0.39 -2.94 -13.33
N LEU A 87 -0.23 -4.05 -12.93
CA LEU A 87 -1.02 -4.91 -13.82
C LEU A 87 -2.45 -4.41 -14.01
N CYS A 88 -2.96 -3.56 -13.12
CA CYS A 88 -4.21 -2.87 -13.30
C CYS A 88 -4.13 -1.90 -14.49
N PRO A 89 -5.17 -1.81 -15.34
CA PRO A 89 -5.21 -0.81 -16.40
C PRO A 89 -5.11 0.60 -15.80
N ARG A 90 -4.15 1.42 -16.25
CA ARG A 90 -3.91 2.77 -15.71
C ARG A 90 -5.16 3.62 -15.62
N ARG A 91 -5.99 3.60 -16.67
CA ARG A 91 -7.26 4.33 -16.72
C ARG A 91 -8.20 3.99 -15.55
N VAL A 92 -8.24 2.72 -15.12
CA VAL A 92 -9.08 2.27 -14.01
C VAL A 92 -8.49 2.72 -12.67
N VAL A 93 -7.16 2.68 -12.53
CA VAL A 93 -6.47 3.19 -11.33
C VAL A 93 -6.71 4.69 -11.16
N GLU A 94 -6.52 5.46 -12.22
CA GLU A 94 -6.75 6.91 -12.25
C GLU A 94 -8.22 7.25 -11.89
N GLU A 95 -9.19 6.55 -12.52
CA GLU A 95 -10.62 6.70 -12.22
C GLU A 95 -10.92 6.49 -10.72
N HIS A 96 -10.40 5.41 -10.11
CA HIS A 96 -10.63 5.16 -8.68
C HIS A 96 -9.89 6.14 -7.76
N VAL A 97 -8.71 6.62 -8.16
CA VAL A 97 -7.98 7.66 -7.42
C VAL A 97 -8.76 8.97 -7.41
N GLU A 98 -9.29 9.41 -8.56
CA GLU A 98 -10.10 10.63 -8.67
C GLU A 98 -11.37 10.54 -7.82
N ILE A 99 -12.06 9.39 -7.82
CA ILE A 99 -13.26 9.21 -7.00
C ILE A 99 -12.93 9.30 -5.50
N ILE A 100 -11.78 8.77 -5.07
CA ILE A 100 -11.37 8.83 -3.66
C ILE A 100 -10.95 10.24 -3.26
N ASP A 101 -10.26 10.97 -4.15
CA ASP A 101 -9.86 12.36 -3.91
C ASP A 101 -11.07 13.31 -3.86
N ALA A 102 -12.12 13.00 -4.63
CA ALA A 102 -13.41 13.69 -4.59
C ALA A 102 -14.24 13.38 -3.31
N GLY A 103 -13.73 12.59 -2.37
CA GLY A 103 -14.39 12.26 -1.10
C GLY A 103 -15.30 11.03 -1.13
N GLY A 104 -15.17 10.18 -2.15
CA GLY A 104 -15.94 8.95 -2.32
C GLY A 104 -15.57 7.78 -1.43
#